data_AF-A0AAE8G1Y1-F1
#
_entry.id   AF-A0AAE8G1Y1-F1
#
_cell.length_a   1.000
_cell.length_b   1.000
_cell.length_c   1.000
_cell.angle_alpha   90.00
_cell.angle_beta   90.00
_cell.angle_gamma   90.00
#
_symmetry.space_group_name_H-M   'P 1'
#
loop_
_entity.id
_entity.type
_entity.pdbx_description
1 polymer ?
#
loop_
_entity_poly.entity_id
_entity_poly.type
_entity_poly.pdbx_seq_one_letter_code
_entity_poly.pdbx_strand_id
1 'polypeptide(L)'
;MAFKMKTTKGGYTTTLADKIISQKQPIYSLSTELEPQQRFEEGKPTGEIVAYKAWFVQEGQDPFQVKFEDRIELPSFQSMIQFDTLQACEVKYNVYFKANGIKEVR
;
A
#
# COMPACT_ATOMS: atom_id res chain seq x y z
N MET A 1 9.96 -27.17 24.96
CA MET A 1 9.91 -26.39 23.71
C MET A 1 9.68 -24.93 24.06
N ALA A 2 10.55 -24.03 23.63
CA ALA A 2 10.42 -22.59 23.94
C ALA A 2 9.93 -21.84 22.70
N PHE A 3 8.74 -21.23 22.78
CA PHE A 3 8.27 -20.29 21.78
C PHE A 3 9.04 -18.98 21.95
N LYS A 4 10.03 -18.75 21.08
CA LYS A 4 10.64 -17.43 20.93
C LYS A 4 9.73 -16.59 20.03
N MET A 5 9.02 -15.64 20.62
CA MET A 5 8.33 -14.60 19.85
C MET A 5 9.42 -13.77 19.14
N LYS A 6 9.52 -13.90 17.81
CA LYS A 6 10.43 -13.10 17.01
C LYS A 6 9.96 -11.65 17.15
N THR A 7 10.83 -10.81 17.71
CA THR A 7 10.71 -9.36 17.72
C THR A 7 10.21 -8.86 16.36
N THR A 8 9.16 -8.04 16.35
CA THR A 8 8.66 -7.37 15.13
C THR A 8 9.70 -6.37 14.65
N LYS A 9 10.73 -6.89 13.95
CA LYS A 9 11.65 -6.06 13.17
C LYS A 9 10.81 -5.26 12.18
N GLY A 10 10.92 -3.94 12.24
CA GLY A 10 10.15 -2.97 11.45
C GLY A 10 10.11 -3.33 9.96
N GLY A 11 8.98 -3.91 9.56
CA GLY A 11 8.72 -4.39 8.21
C GLY A 11 7.22 -4.35 7.92
N TYR A 12 6.86 -4.62 6.68
CA TYR A 12 5.47 -4.63 6.26
C TYR A 12 4.70 -5.77 6.92
N THR A 13 3.62 -5.44 7.62
CA THR A 13 2.72 -6.41 8.27
C THR A 13 1.27 -6.11 7.94
N THR A 14 0.46 -7.15 7.78
CA THR A 14 -1.00 -7.02 7.62
C THR A 14 -1.63 -6.49 8.90
N THR A 15 -1.16 -6.95 10.06
CA THR A 15 -1.69 -6.53 11.37
C THR A 15 -1.59 -5.02 11.62
N LEU A 16 -0.53 -4.36 11.14
CA LEU A 16 -0.46 -2.89 11.24
C LEU A 16 -1.43 -2.22 10.27
N ALA A 17 -1.57 -2.74 9.05
CA ALA A 17 -2.52 -2.20 8.09
C ALA A 17 -3.96 -2.30 8.59
N ASP A 18 -4.36 -3.46 9.12
CA ASP A 18 -5.71 -3.74 9.62
C ASP A 18 -6.09 -2.87 10.84
N LYS A 19 -5.10 -2.34 11.57
CA LYS A 19 -5.32 -1.39 12.67
C LYS A 19 -5.68 0.01 12.19
N ILE A 20 -5.30 0.36 10.96
CA ILE A 20 -5.43 1.71 10.41
C ILE A 20 -6.55 1.75 9.38
N ILE A 21 -6.57 0.76 8.48
CA ILE A 21 -7.54 0.63 7.39
C ILE A 21 -8.40 -0.60 7.64
N SER A 22 -9.71 -0.39 7.80
CA SER A 22 -10.67 -1.46 7.99
C SER A 22 -11.00 -2.12 6.65
N GLN A 23 -10.62 -3.37 6.44
CA GLN A 23 -11.00 -4.14 5.23
C GLN A 23 -12.52 -4.41 5.13
N LYS A 24 -13.28 -4.11 6.19
CA LYS A 24 -14.75 -4.27 6.23
C LYS A 24 -15.50 -3.02 5.77
N GLN A 25 -14.82 -1.89 5.67
CA GLN A 25 -15.40 -0.64 5.20
C GLN A 25 -14.98 -0.38 3.76
N PRO A 26 -15.79 0.34 2.98
CA PRO A 26 -15.45 0.69 1.61
C PRO A 26 -14.10 1.42 1.52
N ILE A 27 -13.32 1.04 0.52
CA ILE A 27 -12.10 1.74 0.11
C ILE A 27 -12.30 2.12 -1.34
N TYR A 28 -12.01 3.36 -1.68
CA TYR A 28 -12.20 3.89 -3.03
C TYR A 28 -10.86 4.24 -3.67
N SER A 29 -10.74 3.94 -4.95
CA SER A 29 -9.59 4.34 -5.77
C SER A 29 -9.70 5.82 -6.15
N LEU A 30 -8.65 6.60 -5.89
CA LEU A 30 -8.55 8.00 -6.31
C LEU A 30 -7.66 8.18 -7.55
N SER A 31 -6.75 7.26 -7.80
CA SER A 31 -5.88 7.28 -8.98
C SER A 31 -6.49 6.47 -10.12
N THR A 32 -6.43 7.00 -11.34
CA THR A 32 -6.74 6.26 -12.58
C THR A 32 -5.48 5.75 -13.29
N GLU A 33 -4.31 6.22 -12.87
CA GLU A 33 -3.02 5.83 -13.41
C GLU A 33 -2.03 5.58 -12.27
N LEU A 34 -1.08 4.66 -12.50
CA LEU A 34 -0.02 4.36 -11.55
C LEU A 34 1.12 5.35 -11.67
N GLU A 35 1.53 5.91 -10.53
CA GLU A 35 2.74 6.74 -10.42
C GLU A 35 3.98 5.82 -10.32
N PRO A 36 4.90 5.82 -11.31
CA PRO A 36 6.11 5.01 -11.25
C PRO A 36 7.09 5.56 -10.22
N GLN A 37 7.67 4.68 -9.41
CA GLN A 37 8.75 5.01 -8.49
C GLN A 37 10.09 4.50 -9.05
N GLN A 38 11.01 5.44 -9.26
CA GLN A 38 12.35 5.12 -9.72
C GLN A 38 13.27 4.70 -8.58
N ARG A 39 14.27 3.89 -8.90
CA ARG A 39 15.40 3.61 -8.01
C ARG A 39 16.28 4.84 -7.92
N PHE A 40 16.78 5.10 -6.72
CA PHE A 40 17.75 6.15 -6.47
C PHE A 40 19.06 5.52 -6.02
N GLU A 41 20.15 5.94 -6.66
CA GLU A 41 21.51 5.61 -6.26
C GLU A 41 22.27 6.93 -6.08
N GLU A 42 22.96 7.07 -4.95
CA GLU A 42 23.73 8.29 -4.60
C GLU A 42 22.89 9.60 -4.71
N GLY A 43 21.58 9.51 -4.42
CA GLY A 43 20.66 10.64 -4.48
C GLY A 43 20.17 11.02 -5.87
N LYS A 44 20.52 10.27 -6.91
CA LYS A 44 20.07 10.50 -8.30
C LYS A 44 19.14 9.36 -8.76
N PRO A 45 18.08 9.67 -9.54
CA PRO A 45 17.26 8.63 -10.15
C PRO A 45 18.06 7.88 -11.20
N THR A 46 17.99 6.55 -11.21
CA THR A 46 18.67 5.70 -12.20
C THR A 46 17.86 5.52 -13.48
N GLY A 47 16.58 5.91 -13.46
CA GLY A 47 15.62 5.64 -14.53
C GLY A 47 14.94 4.27 -14.41
N GLU A 48 15.47 3.36 -13.59
CA GLU A 48 14.89 2.04 -13.34
C GLU A 48 13.63 2.17 -12.48
N ILE A 49 12.49 1.70 -12.99
CA ILE A 49 11.23 1.66 -12.23
C ILE A 49 11.25 0.42 -11.33
N VAL A 50 11.10 0.63 -10.02
CA VAL A 50 11.18 -0.44 -9.00
C VAL A 50 9.88 -0.66 -8.24
N ALA A 51 8.89 0.22 -8.44
CA ALA A 51 7.57 0.10 -7.87
C ALA A 51 6.59 1.06 -8.56
N TYR A 52 5.31 0.89 -8.25
CA TYR A 52 4.23 1.76 -8.67
C TYR A 52 3.43 2.21 -7.45
N LYS A 53 2.78 3.37 -7.53
CA LYS A 53 1.95 3.91 -6.45
C LYS A 53 0.61 4.39 -6.98
N ALA A 54 -0.40 4.30 -6.14
CA ALA A 54 -1.71 4.88 -6.37
C ALA A 54 -2.32 5.37 -5.05
N TRP A 55 -3.25 6.31 -5.16
CA TRP A 55 -3.98 6.89 -4.04
C TRP A 55 -5.33 6.22 -3.84
N PHE A 56 -5.66 6.02 -2.57
CA PHE A 56 -6.92 5.45 -2.12
C PHE A 56 -7.44 6.23 -0.91
N VAL A 57 -8.72 6.06 -0.59
CA VAL A 57 -9.35 6.68 0.59
C VAL A 57 -10.34 5.74 1.24
N GLN A 58 -10.47 5.86 2.56
CA GLN A 58 -11.49 5.24 3.37
C GLN A 58 -12.15 6.32 4.23
N GLU A 59 -13.45 6.24 4.44
CA GLU A 59 -14.17 7.17 5.31
C GLU A 59 -13.52 7.25 6.70
N GLY A 60 -13.31 8.47 7.20
CA GLY A 60 -12.65 8.71 8.49
C GLY A 60 -11.13 8.61 8.47
N GLN A 61 -10.51 8.36 7.30
CA GLN A 61 -9.07 8.37 7.10
C GLN A 61 -8.67 9.41 6.05
N ASP A 62 -7.47 9.97 6.21
CA ASP A 62 -6.86 10.77 5.14
C ASP A 62 -6.56 9.88 3.92
N PRO A 63 -6.58 10.43 2.69
CA PRO A 63 -6.09 9.72 1.52
C PRO A 63 -4.68 9.17 1.72
N PHE A 64 -4.44 7.94 1.28
CA PHE A 64 -3.18 7.23 1.50
C PHE A 64 -2.66 6.61 0.21
N GLN A 65 -1.33 6.59 0.07
CA GLN A 65 -0.66 5.91 -1.03
C GLN A 65 -0.41 4.44 -0.71
N VAL A 66 -0.65 3.58 -1.68
CA VAL A 66 -0.28 2.17 -1.63
C VAL A 66 0.75 1.87 -2.72
N LYS A 67 1.86 1.24 -2.31
CA LYS A 67 2.91 0.77 -3.21
C LYS A 67 2.59 -0.62 -3.76
N PHE A 68 2.79 -0.81 -5.05
CA PHE A 68 2.76 -2.10 -5.74
C PHE A 68 4.16 -2.39 -6.31
N GLU A 69 4.60 -3.64 -6.22
CA GLU A 69 5.88 -4.06 -6.81
C GLU A 69 5.73 -4.23 -8.33
N ASP A 70 4.61 -4.82 -8.75
CA ASP A 70 4.24 -4.97 -10.15
C ASP A 70 3.23 -3.92 -10.61
N ARG A 71 3.14 -3.74 -11.94
CA ARG A 71 2.11 -2.88 -12.54
C ARG A 71 0.76 -3.59 -12.44
N ILE A 72 -0.25 -2.87 -11.97
CA ILE A 72 -1.63 -3.34 -11.85
C ILE A 72 -2.57 -2.48 -12.70
N GLU A 73 -3.75 -3.01 -13.01
CA GLU A 73 -4.84 -2.23 -13.60
C GLU A 73 -5.60 -1.50 -12.50
N LEU A 74 -5.71 -0.18 -12.62
CA LEU A 74 -6.53 0.62 -11.72
C LEU A 74 -7.94 0.74 -12.30
N PRO A 75 -8.99 0.70 -11.46
CA PRO A 75 -10.35 0.92 -11.91
C PRO A 75 -10.61 2.41 -12.17
N SER A 76 -11.86 2.74 -12.51
CA SER A 76 -12.27 4.13 -12.66
C SER A 76 -12.19 4.90 -11.34
N PHE A 77 -12.08 6.23 -11.41
CA PHE A 77 -12.10 7.09 -10.24
C PHE A 77 -13.33 6.82 -9.35
N GLN A 78 -13.10 6.76 -8.03
CA GLN A 78 -14.08 6.41 -7.00
C GLN A 78 -14.68 5.00 -7.11
N SER A 79 -14.07 4.09 -7.88
CA SER A 79 -14.48 2.68 -7.83
C SER A 79 -14.12 2.07 -6.48
N MET A 80 -15.03 1.28 -5.93
CA MET A 80 -14.79 0.54 -4.69
C MET A 80 -13.85 -0.63 -4.96
N ILE A 81 -12.89 -0.84 -4.07
CA ILE A 81 -11.88 -1.90 -4.23
C ILE A 81 -11.65 -2.66 -2.92
N GLN A 82 -11.06 -3.85 -3.08
CA GLN A 82 -10.42 -4.60 -2.02
C GLN A 82 -8.96 -4.86 -2.38
N PHE A 83 -8.06 -4.81 -1.39
CA PHE A 83 -6.66 -5.17 -1.57
C PHE A 83 -6.48 -6.68 -1.38
N ASP A 84 -5.64 -7.31 -2.22
CA ASP A 84 -5.33 -8.75 -2.07
C ASP A 84 -4.46 -9.03 -0.83
N THR A 85 -3.54 -8.11 -0.49
CA THR A 85 -2.65 -8.26 0.67
C THR A 85 -2.16 -6.90 1.13
N LEU A 86 -3.03 -6.08 1.74
CA LEU A 86 -2.61 -4.79 2.29
C LEU A 86 -1.69 -5.00 3.49
N GLN A 87 -0.52 -4.37 3.46
CA GLN A 87 0.44 -4.38 4.54
C GLN A 87 0.92 -2.97 4.82
N ALA A 88 1.28 -2.70 6.07
CA ALA A 88 1.82 -1.42 6.48
C ALA A 88 3.13 -1.60 7.23
N CYS A 89 4.01 -0.61 7.12
CA CYS A 89 5.17 -0.46 7.97
C CYS A 89 5.26 0.97 8.51
N GLU A 90 5.90 1.12 9.67
CA GLU A 90 6.17 2.42 10.26
C GLU A 90 7.65 2.78 10.07
N VAL A 91 7.92 3.97 9.54
CA VAL A 91 9.27 4.51 9.39
C VAL A 91 9.25 5.96 9.83
N LYS A 92 10.01 6.28 10.90
CA LYS A 92 10.10 7.63 11.48
C LYS A 92 8.71 8.27 11.69
N TYR A 93 7.82 7.55 12.38
CA TYR A 93 6.43 7.98 12.69
C TYR A 93 5.50 8.14 11.48
N ASN A 94 5.95 7.81 10.27
CA ASN A 94 5.12 7.77 9.08
C ASN A 94 4.72 6.33 8.78
N VAL A 95 3.48 6.13 8.34
CA VAL A 95 2.98 4.82 7.92
C VAL A 95 3.01 4.74 6.39
N TYR A 96 3.55 3.64 5.88
CA TYR A 96 3.61 3.34 4.45
C TYR A 96 2.87 2.05 4.17
N PHE A 97 2.09 2.05 3.09
CA PHE A 97 1.32 0.90 2.68
C PHE A 97 1.91 0.24 1.44
N LYS A 98 1.80 -1.08 1.37
CA LYS A 98 2.02 -1.85 0.15
C LYS A 98 0.94 -2.90 -0.03
N ALA A 99 0.68 -3.28 -1.28
CA ALA A 99 -0.19 -4.38 -1.61
C ALA A 99 0.31 -5.12 -2.86
N ASN A 100 -0.11 -6.37 -3.02
CA ASN A 100 0.20 -7.17 -4.21
C ASN A 100 -0.74 -6.87 -5.38
N GLY A 101 -1.93 -6.35 -5.10
CA GLY A 101 -2.97 -6.11 -6.09
C GLY A 101 -4.26 -5.58 -5.47
N ILE A 102 -5.22 -5.29 -6.33
CA ILE A 102 -6.56 -4.85 -5.99
C ILE A 102 -7.60 -5.60 -6.82
N LYS A 103 -8.83 -5.65 -6.32
CA LYS A 103 -10.01 -6.10 -7.05
C LYS A 103 -11.11 -5.07 -6.91
N GLU A 104 -11.76 -4.73 -8.03
CA GLU A 104 -12.96 -3.90 -8.01
C GLU A 104 -14.12 -4.69 -7.36
N VAL A 105 -14.83 -4.03 -6.46
CA VAL A 105 -16.04 -4.55 -5.81
C VAL A 105 -17.24 -3.80 -6.38
N ARG A 106 -18.25 -4.55 -6.84
CA ARG A 106 -19.50 -4.02 -7.39
C ARG A 106 -20.67 -4.37 -6.51
#